data_AF-A0A258W1U6-F1
#
_entry.id   AF-A0A258W1U6-F1
#
_cell.length_a   1.000
_cell.length_b   1.000
_cell.length_c   1.000
_cell.angle_alpha   90.00
_cell.angle_beta   90.00
_cell.angle_gamma   90.00
#
_symmetry.space_group_name_H-M   'P 1'
#
loop_
_entity.id
_entity.type
_entity.pdbx_description
1 polymer ?
#
loop_
_entity_poly.entity_id
_entity_poly.type
_entity_poly.pdbx_seq_one_letter_code
_entity_poly.pdbx_strand_id
1 'polypeptide(L)'
;MLNKKKATILAIISVVLLAGWTTVHFLTDSEKSSAVKSSNANSSDDDVDHDATAAVTDDVSEQDLPEKSVATGSTFPETLKRCFPELAGKINTPKAFVENWKSENPKLHEDLDFIHYFFKDKQGKEVRGQIEYMEANGRTIRELKIFRVLDDGLPDPVDISEDDKFNPSNTTLSKYIDFNSVFETQKKWSAKITDTTHIEVEESNSEITEFQLFHDELIFRCHEGDCECKIKD
;
A
#
# COMPACT_ATOMS: atom_id res chain seq x y z
N MET A 1 13.06 44.32 -10.67
CA MET A 1 12.37 43.88 -9.42
C MET A 1 12.11 42.36 -9.38
N LEU A 2 13.05 41.51 -9.84
CA LEU A 2 12.82 40.05 -9.94
C LEU A 2 13.73 39.18 -9.06
N ASN A 3 14.58 39.78 -8.21
CA ASN A 3 15.56 39.03 -7.40
C ASN A 3 15.28 39.01 -5.89
N LYS A 4 14.19 39.63 -5.41
CA LYS A 4 13.86 39.62 -3.97
C LYS A 4 12.98 38.45 -3.54
N LYS A 5 12.16 37.88 -4.41
CA LYS A 5 11.22 36.79 -4.05
C LYS A 5 11.88 35.41 -3.92
N LYS A 6 12.95 35.13 -4.69
CA LYS A 6 13.69 33.86 -4.60
C LYS A 6 14.52 33.72 -3.33
N ALA A 7 15.01 34.84 -2.77
CA ALA A 7 15.79 34.83 -1.54
C ALA A 7 14.95 34.53 -0.28
N THR A 8 13.66 34.88 -0.28
CA THR A 8 12.77 34.67 0.88
C THR A 8 12.31 33.22 1.02
N ILE A 9 12.15 32.49 -0.08
CA ILE A 9 11.72 31.08 -0.06
C ILE A 9 12.87 30.16 0.40
N LEU A 10 14.10 30.45 0.00
CA LEU A 10 15.29 29.73 0.47
C LEU A 10 15.54 29.89 1.98
N ALA A 11 15.19 31.04 2.58
CA ALA A 11 15.40 31.28 4.01
C ALA A 11 14.42 30.52 4.91
N ILE A 12 13.19 30.25 4.44
CA ILE A 12 12.17 29.55 5.26
C ILE A 12 12.46 28.04 5.32
N ILE A 13 12.98 27.46 4.23
CA ILE A 13 13.30 26.03 4.17
C ILE A 13 14.53 25.68 5.04
N SER A 14 15.51 26.58 5.16
CA SER A 14 16.67 26.36 6.03
C SER A 14 16.36 26.38 7.52
N VAL A 15 15.32 27.10 7.97
CA VAL A 15 14.96 27.15 9.40
C VAL A 15 14.23 25.87 9.85
N VAL A 16 13.46 25.23 8.96
CA VAL A 16 12.74 23.99 9.28
C VAL A 16 13.70 22.79 9.36
N LEU A 17 14.74 22.74 8.52
CA LEU A 17 15.74 21.67 8.56
C LEU A 17 16.69 21.73 9.77
N LEU A 18 16.91 22.91 10.36
CA LEU A 18 17.76 23.06 11.56
C LEU A 18 17.03 22.76 12.87
N ALA A 19 15.69 22.85 12.91
CA ALA A 19 14.91 22.51 14.12
C ALA A 19 14.65 21.00 14.27
N GLY A 20 14.81 20.21 13.20
CA GLY A 20 14.63 18.75 13.24
C GLY A 20 15.83 17.98 13.81
N TRP A 21 17.02 18.58 13.85
CA TRP A 21 18.25 17.87 14.24
C TRP A 21 18.60 17.99 15.73
N THR A 22 18.00 18.93 16.47
CA THR A 22 18.22 19.05 17.92
C THR A 22 17.33 18.15 18.77
N THR A 23 16.30 17.51 18.19
CA THR A 23 15.33 16.71 18.97
C THR A 23 15.68 15.22 19.02
N VAL A 24 16.61 14.75 18.18
CA VAL A 24 16.98 13.31 18.09
C VAL A 24 18.14 12.93 19.04
N HIS A 25 18.79 13.89 19.70
CA HIS A 25 19.90 13.61 20.62
C HIS A 25 19.54 13.61 22.12
N PHE A 26 18.25 13.63 22.50
CA PHE A 26 17.84 13.74 23.91
C PHE A 26 17.03 12.56 24.49
N LEU A 27 16.92 11.43 23.79
CA LEU A 27 16.21 10.24 24.29
C LEU A 27 17.06 8.97 24.19
N THR A 28 18.29 9.05 24.69
CA THR A 28 19.08 7.87 25.10
C THR A 28 19.77 8.20 26.42
N ASP A 29 19.06 8.01 27.52
CA ASP A 29 19.63 7.64 28.82
C ASP A 29 18.50 7.46 29.84
N SER A 30 18.24 6.20 30.21
CA SER A 30 17.99 5.79 31.61
C SER A 30 17.62 4.32 31.65
N GLU A 31 18.64 3.48 31.77
CA GLU A 31 18.53 2.10 32.18
C GLU A 31 18.29 1.99 33.71
N LYS A 32 17.58 0.93 34.12
CA LYS A 32 17.61 0.22 35.43
C LYS A 32 16.69 0.65 36.60
N SER A 33 15.71 -0.23 36.88
CA SER A 33 15.75 -1.23 37.99
C SER A 33 14.45 -1.37 38.81
N SER A 34 13.89 -2.58 38.76
CA SER A 34 13.19 -3.39 39.79
C SER A 34 12.32 -2.74 40.89
N ALA A 35 11.07 -3.22 41.02
CA ALA A 35 10.69 -4.19 42.07
C ALA A 35 9.17 -4.47 42.12
N VAL A 36 8.84 -5.72 42.44
CA VAL A 36 7.52 -6.35 42.61
C VAL A 36 6.84 -5.95 43.93
N LYS A 37 5.52 -5.70 43.93
CA LYS A 37 4.55 -6.41 44.82
C LYS A 37 3.07 -6.13 44.51
N SER A 38 2.32 -7.23 44.59
CA SER A 38 0.89 -7.47 44.42
C SER A 38 0.01 -6.88 45.55
N SER A 39 -1.24 -6.47 45.26
CA SER A 39 -2.48 -7.16 45.74
C SER A 39 -3.81 -6.41 45.49
N ASN A 40 -4.78 -7.19 45.00
CA ASN A 40 -6.25 -7.24 45.24
C ASN A 40 -7.27 -6.15 44.80
N ALA A 41 -8.23 -6.64 43.97
CA ALA A 41 -9.72 -6.61 44.03
C ALA A 41 -10.45 -5.28 44.34
N ASN A 42 -11.53 -4.87 43.65
CA ASN A 42 -12.76 -5.59 43.29
C ASN A 42 -13.68 -4.68 42.43
N SER A 43 -14.55 -5.27 41.59
CA SER A 43 -15.85 -4.80 40.99
C SER A 43 -15.92 -3.40 40.34
N SER A 44 -16.52 -3.18 39.17
CA SER A 44 -17.84 -3.64 38.69
C SER A 44 -18.01 -3.39 37.18
N ASP A 45 -18.99 -4.09 36.62
CA ASP A 45 -19.48 -4.08 35.23
C ASP A 45 -19.58 -2.70 34.57
N ASP A 46 -19.14 -2.62 33.31
CA ASP A 46 -19.76 -1.81 32.26
C ASP A 46 -19.41 -2.46 30.90
N ASP A 47 -20.45 -3.01 30.26
CA ASP A 47 -20.45 -3.53 28.90
C ASP A 47 -20.16 -2.41 27.89
N VAL A 48 -18.98 -2.44 27.27
CA VAL A 48 -18.72 -1.78 25.99
C VAL A 48 -17.90 -2.74 25.14
N ASP A 49 -18.59 -3.46 24.25
CA ASP A 49 -18.00 -4.27 23.18
C ASP A 49 -17.19 -3.36 22.24
N HIS A 50 -15.89 -3.23 22.54
CA HIS A 50 -14.85 -2.73 21.66
C HIS A 50 -13.85 -3.85 21.46
N ASP A 51 -14.23 -4.82 20.65
CA ASP A 51 -13.40 -5.95 20.25
C ASP A 51 -13.29 -5.94 18.73
N ALA A 52 -12.15 -6.03 18.08
CA ALA A 52 -10.77 -5.79 18.47
C ALA A 52 -10.04 -5.60 17.14
N THR A 53 -9.21 -4.57 17.06
CA THR A 53 -8.20 -4.41 16.02
C THR A 53 -7.16 -5.51 16.21
N ALA A 54 -7.42 -6.70 15.67
CA ALA A 54 -6.42 -7.76 15.60
C ALA A 54 -5.49 -7.47 14.42
N ALA A 55 -4.43 -6.72 14.74
CA ALA A 55 -3.18 -6.79 14.02
C ALA A 55 -2.66 -8.23 14.12
N VAL A 56 -2.75 -8.99 13.02
CA VAL A 56 -1.98 -10.21 12.86
C VAL A 56 -0.55 -9.76 12.53
N THR A 57 0.25 -9.57 13.57
CA THR A 57 1.71 -9.59 13.44
C THR A 57 2.13 -11.06 13.42
N ASP A 58 2.14 -11.66 12.24
CA ASP A 58 2.87 -12.90 12.04
C ASP A 58 4.33 -12.57 11.76
N ASP A 59 5.13 -12.90 12.76
CA ASP A 59 6.58 -13.01 12.76
C ASP A 59 6.96 -14.14 11.78
N VAL A 60 6.99 -13.82 10.48
CA VAL A 60 7.54 -14.69 9.45
C VAL A 60 8.98 -14.26 9.21
N SER A 61 9.88 -15.13 9.64
CA SER A 61 11.31 -15.18 9.33
C SER A 61 11.71 -14.33 8.12
N GLU A 62 12.63 -13.39 8.35
CA GLU A 62 13.49 -12.79 7.35
C GLU A 62 14.28 -13.90 6.63
N GLN A 63 13.66 -14.54 5.66
CA GLN A 63 14.41 -15.10 4.55
C GLN A 63 14.76 -13.92 3.65
N ASP A 64 16.05 -13.64 3.54
CA ASP A 64 16.67 -12.79 2.53
C ASP A 64 16.06 -13.10 1.15
N LEU A 65 14.97 -12.39 0.84
CA LEU A 65 14.49 -12.26 -0.53
C LEU A 65 15.55 -11.42 -1.23
N PRO A 66 16.09 -11.88 -2.37
CA PRO A 66 17.07 -11.10 -3.09
C PRO A 66 16.43 -9.75 -3.41
N GLU A 67 17.02 -8.67 -2.90
CA GLU A 67 16.72 -7.31 -3.32
C GLU A 67 16.73 -7.34 -4.85
N LYS A 68 15.55 -7.30 -5.46
CA LYS A 68 15.39 -7.44 -6.89
C LYS A 68 15.93 -6.15 -7.48
N SER A 69 17.24 -6.15 -7.72
CA SER A 69 17.96 -5.08 -8.39
C SER A 69 17.12 -4.65 -9.59
N VAL A 70 16.93 -3.33 -9.73
CA VAL A 70 16.26 -2.68 -10.88
C VAL A 70 16.42 -3.55 -12.11
N ALA A 71 15.29 -4.08 -12.62
CA ALA A 71 15.31 -4.99 -13.76
C ALA A 71 16.24 -4.43 -14.83
N THR A 72 17.19 -5.25 -15.30
CA THR A 72 18.22 -4.82 -16.25
C THR A 72 17.53 -4.35 -17.53
N GLY A 73 17.31 -3.04 -17.67
CA GLY A 73 16.47 -2.45 -18.73
C GLY A 73 15.46 -1.39 -18.27
N SER A 74 15.22 -1.22 -16.96
CA SER A 74 14.25 -0.22 -16.48
C SER A 74 14.64 1.21 -16.86
N THR A 75 13.68 1.93 -17.42
CA THR A 75 13.82 3.36 -17.77
C THR A 75 13.48 4.29 -16.61
N PHE A 76 13.21 3.75 -15.41
CA PHE A 76 12.74 4.49 -14.25
C PHE A 76 13.66 5.66 -13.84
N PRO A 77 14.98 5.48 -13.59
CA PRO A 77 15.81 6.57 -13.07
C PRO A 77 15.94 7.74 -14.06
N GLU A 78 16.02 7.42 -15.36
CA GLU A 78 16.13 8.42 -16.42
C GLU A 78 14.82 9.20 -16.60
N THR A 79 13.67 8.49 -16.61
CA THR A 79 12.36 9.15 -16.72
C THR A 79 12.02 9.93 -15.46
N LEU A 80 12.31 9.42 -14.26
CA LEU A 80 12.11 10.14 -13.00
C LEU A 80 12.85 11.48 -13.01
N LYS A 81 14.12 11.50 -13.42
CA LYS A 81 14.91 12.72 -13.52
C LYS A 81 14.31 13.76 -14.46
N ARG A 82 13.60 13.33 -15.49
CA ARG A 82 12.91 14.21 -16.44
C ARG A 82 11.59 14.76 -15.88
N CYS A 83 10.83 13.95 -15.14
CA CYS A 83 9.55 14.37 -14.54
C CYS A 83 9.74 15.19 -13.26
N PHE A 84 10.62 14.72 -12.38
CA PHE A 84 10.79 15.16 -10.98
C PHE A 84 12.30 15.23 -10.67
N PRO A 85 13.04 16.20 -11.24
CA PRO A 85 14.49 16.29 -11.11
C PRO A 85 14.99 16.41 -9.66
N GLU A 86 14.16 16.91 -8.74
CA GLU A 86 14.43 17.05 -7.30
C GLU A 86 14.47 15.71 -6.53
N LEU A 87 13.86 14.67 -7.11
CA LEU A 87 13.85 13.30 -6.59
C LEU A 87 14.95 12.43 -7.22
N ALA A 88 15.56 12.89 -8.32
CA ALA A 88 16.61 12.17 -9.01
C ALA A 88 17.82 11.91 -8.11
N GLY A 89 18.29 10.66 -8.09
CA GLY A 89 19.44 10.22 -7.29
C GLY A 89 19.15 9.95 -5.81
N LYS A 90 17.92 10.24 -5.34
CA LYS A 90 17.42 9.79 -4.02
C LYS A 90 16.58 8.53 -4.13
N ILE A 91 15.84 8.40 -5.23
CA ILE A 91 14.90 7.32 -5.49
C ILE A 91 15.30 6.66 -6.82
N ASN A 92 15.48 5.35 -6.81
CA ASN A 92 15.96 4.60 -7.99
C ASN A 92 15.03 3.44 -8.39
N THR A 93 13.94 3.20 -7.65
CA THR A 93 12.97 2.14 -7.94
C THR A 93 11.53 2.67 -7.86
N PRO A 94 10.58 2.09 -8.61
CA PRO A 94 9.14 2.32 -8.44
C PRO A 94 8.66 2.17 -7.00
N LYS A 95 9.10 1.10 -6.32
CA LYS A 95 8.75 0.82 -4.93
C LYS A 95 9.18 1.94 -3.99
N ALA A 96 10.45 2.36 -4.06
CA ALA A 96 10.96 3.46 -3.24
C ALA A 96 10.26 4.79 -3.55
N PHE A 97 9.79 4.99 -4.79
CA PHE A 97 8.99 6.15 -5.15
C PHE A 97 7.64 6.17 -4.46
N VAL A 98 6.90 5.07 -4.54
CA VAL A 98 5.59 4.91 -3.88
C VAL A 98 5.74 5.02 -2.37
N GLU A 99 6.75 4.38 -1.78
CA GLU A 99 7.05 4.47 -0.34
C GLU A 99 7.39 5.90 0.09
N ASN A 100 8.23 6.62 -0.67
CA ASN A 100 8.50 8.03 -0.41
C ASN A 100 7.21 8.86 -0.47
N TRP A 101 6.39 8.65 -1.49
CA TRP A 101 5.11 9.35 -1.64
C TRP A 101 4.17 9.09 -0.45
N LYS A 102 4.05 7.84 0.01
CA LYS A 102 3.28 7.49 1.22
C LYS A 102 3.83 8.19 2.46
N SER A 103 5.16 8.23 2.61
CA SER A 103 5.82 8.87 3.76
C SER A 103 5.59 10.39 3.82
N GLU A 104 5.51 11.05 2.66
CA GLU A 104 5.20 12.48 2.55
C GLU A 104 3.71 12.78 2.78
N ASN A 105 2.85 11.76 2.63
CA ASN A 105 1.39 11.89 2.71
C ASN A 105 0.74 10.90 3.71
N PRO A 106 1.18 10.84 4.98
CA PRO A 106 0.83 9.76 5.92
C PRO A 106 -0.63 9.76 6.39
N LYS A 107 -1.42 10.77 6.03
CA LYS A 107 -2.83 10.90 6.41
C LYS A 107 -3.80 10.54 5.28
N LEU A 108 -3.30 10.24 4.09
CA LEU A 108 -4.16 9.84 2.98
C LEU A 108 -4.65 8.42 3.18
N HIS A 109 -5.92 8.23 2.85
CA HIS A 109 -6.51 6.90 2.81
C HIS A 109 -6.17 6.24 1.47
N GLU A 110 -5.89 4.93 1.51
CA GLU A 110 -5.80 4.11 0.30
C GLU A 110 -7.22 3.65 -0.06
N ASP A 111 -7.74 4.14 -1.18
CA ASP A 111 -8.98 3.68 -1.77
C ASP A 111 -8.65 2.42 -2.58
N LEU A 112 -9.03 1.25 -2.06
CA LEU A 112 -8.82 -0.04 -2.73
C LEU A 112 -9.75 -0.14 -3.94
N ASP A 113 -9.23 -0.63 -5.07
CA ASP A 113 -10.03 -0.98 -6.25
C ASP A 113 -10.34 -2.48 -6.22
N PHE A 114 -9.30 -3.30 -6.08
CA PHE A 114 -9.43 -4.74 -5.95
C PHE A 114 -8.29 -5.39 -5.17
N ILE A 115 -8.55 -6.61 -4.68
CA ILE A 115 -7.55 -7.57 -4.24
C ILE A 115 -7.82 -8.91 -4.92
N HIS A 116 -6.82 -9.48 -5.58
CA HIS A 116 -6.84 -10.84 -6.10
C HIS A 116 -5.96 -11.75 -5.25
N TYR A 117 -6.47 -12.91 -4.92
CA TYR A 117 -5.76 -14.03 -4.33
C TYR A 117 -5.71 -15.17 -5.33
N PHE A 118 -4.51 -15.57 -5.75
CA PHE A 118 -4.30 -16.74 -6.59
C PHE A 118 -3.82 -17.89 -5.70
N PHE A 119 -4.57 -18.99 -5.70
CA PHE A 119 -4.34 -20.13 -4.84
C PHE A 119 -4.68 -21.45 -5.54
N LYS A 120 -4.34 -22.57 -4.91
CA LYS A 120 -4.69 -23.90 -5.44
C LYS A 120 -5.83 -24.51 -4.64
N ASP A 121 -6.83 -25.05 -5.33
CA ASP A 121 -7.88 -25.81 -4.66
C ASP A 121 -7.39 -27.18 -4.15
N LYS A 122 -8.29 -27.94 -3.51
CA LYS A 122 -7.98 -29.29 -2.99
C LYS A 122 -7.58 -30.29 -4.08
N GLN A 123 -7.85 -30.00 -5.35
CA GLN A 123 -7.47 -30.81 -6.50
C GLN A 123 -6.17 -30.31 -7.15
N GLY A 124 -5.56 -29.25 -6.61
CA GLY A 124 -4.35 -28.62 -7.11
C GLY A 124 -4.57 -27.66 -8.29
N LYS A 125 -5.83 -27.33 -8.62
CA LYS A 125 -6.17 -26.41 -9.71
C LYS A 125 -6.08 -24.97 -9.26
N GLU A 126 -5.65 -24.10 -10.16
CA GLU A 126 -5.54 -22.68 -9.88
C GLU A 126 -6.93 -22.01 -9.82
N VAL A 127 -7.11 -21.21 -8.77
CA VAL A 127 -8.32 -20.46 -8.49
C VAL A 127 -7.92 -19.03 -8.17
N ARG A 128 -8.71 -18.07 -8.67
CA ARG A 128 -8.59 -16.65 -8.36
C ARG A 128 -9.79 -16.23 -7.51
N GLY A 129 -9.53 -15.86 -6.27
CA GLY A 129 -10.48 -15.13 -5.44
C GLY A 129 -10.28 -13.63 -5.65
N GLN A 130 -11.33 -12.92 -6.06
CA GLN A 130 -11.30 -11.49 -6.32
C GLN A 130 -12.24 -10.76 -5.37
N ILE A 131 -11.72 -9.77 -4.67
CA ILE A 131 -12.48 -8.82 -3.86
C ILE A 131 -12.46 -7.49 -4.60
N GLU A 132 -13.58 -7.10 -5.20
CA GLU A 132 -13.75 -5.77 -5.80
C GLU A 132 -14.34 -4.81 -4.76
N TYR A 133 -13.87 -3.56 -4.79
CA TYR A 133 -14.35 -2.48 -3.95
C TYR A 133 -15.12 -1.50 -4.83
N MET A 134 -16.35 -1.21 -4.45
CA MET A 134 -17.26 -0.36 -5.22
C MET A 134 -17.94 0.65 -4.31
N GLU A 135 -18.23 1.83 -4.82
CA GLU A 135 -19.06 2.81 -4.12
C GLU A 135 -20.53 2.64 -4.49
N ALA A 136 -21.38 2.39 -3.51
CA ALA A 136 -22.83 2.40 -3.69
C ALA A 136 -23.52 3.15 -2.55
N ASN A 137 -24.31 4.16 -2.91
CA ASN A 137 -25.01 5.03 -1.96
C ASN A 137 -24.07 5.72 -0.93
N GLY A 138 -22.86 6.10 -1.37
CA GLY A 138 -21.86 6.78 -0.55
C GLY A 138 -21.22 5.89 0.52
N ARG A 139 -21.19 4.58 0.28
CA ARG A 139 -20.51 3.59 1.11
C ARG A 139 -19.74 2.64 0.21
N THR A 140 -18.53 2.30 0.66
CA THR A 140 -17.73 1.24 0.06
C THR A 140 -18.38 -0.12 0.34
N ILE A 141 -18.61 -0.88 -0.73
CA ILE A 141 -19.08 -2.27 -0.72
C ILE A 141 -17.97 -3.14 -1.27
N ARG A 142 -17.77 -4.29 -0.62
CA ARG A 142 -16.87 -5.34 -1.12
C ARG A 142 -17.67 -6.43 -1.81
N GLU A 143 -17.31 -6.80 -3.03
CA GLU A 143 -17.91 -7.94 -3.74
C GLU A 143 -16.87 -9.06 -3.90
N LEU A 144 -17.21 -10.28 -3.47
CA LEU A 144 -16.43 -11.48 -3.70
C LEU A 144 -16.83 -12.11 -5.04
N LYS A 145 -15.84 -12.42 -5.86
CA LYS A 145 -15.96 -13.22 -7.07
C LYS A 145 -14.93 -14.34 -7.03
N ILE A 146 -15.32 -15.54 -7.38
CA ILE A 146 -14.42 -16.70 -7.46
C ILE A 146 -14.34 -17.15 -8.91
N PHE A 147 -13.13 -17.40 -9.40
CA PHE A 147 -12.90 -17.90 -10.75
C PHE A 147 -11.97 -19.10 -10.70
N ARG A 148 -12.27 -20.15 -11.46
CA ARG A 148 -11.29 -21.18 -11.81
C ARG A 148 -10.48 -20.71 -12.99
N VAL A 149 -9.19 -21.04 -13.02
CA VAL A 149 -8.38 -20.82 -14.22
C VAL A 149 -8.51 -22.05 -15.09
N LEU A 150 -9.01 -21.88 -16.31
CA LEU A 150 -9.12 -22.95 -17.31
C LEU A 150 -7.76 -23.27 -17.93
N ASP A 151 -7.67 -24.39 -18.64
CA ASP A 151 -6.43 -24.85 -19.30
C ASP A 151 -5.92 -23.85 -20.37
N ASP A 152 -6.78 -22.99 -20.90
CA ASP A 152 -6.44 -21.92 -21.84
C ASP A 152 -6.03 -20.60 -21.15
N GLY A 153 -6.00 -20.59 -19.81
CA GLY A 153 -5.68 -19.43 -18.98
C GLY A 153 -6.84 -18.45 -18.77
N LEU A 154 -8.04 -18.73 -19.30
CA LEU A 154 -9.19 -17.87 -19.10
C LEU A 154 -9.86 -18.10 -17.74
N PRO A 155 -10.37 -17.03 -17.09
CA PRO A 155 -11.12 -17.17 -15.85
C PRO A 155 -12.54 -17.69 -16.13
N ASP A 156 -12.94 -18.77 -15.46
CA ASP A 156 -14.28 -19.34 -15.44
C ASP A 156 -14.98 -19.03 -14.10
N PRO A 157 -16.04 -18.20 -14.08
CA PRO A 157 -16.73 -17.84 -12.86
C PRO A 157 -17.29 -19.06 -12.10
N VAL A 158 -17.15 -19.04 -10.77
CA VAL A 158 -17.76 -20.02 -9.88
C VAL A 158 -18.91 -19.34 -9.13
N ASP A 159 -20.10 -19.91 -9.25
CA ASP A 159 -21.26 -19.43 -8.51
C ASP A 159 -21.05 -19.59 -7.00
N ILE A 160 -21.26 -18.51 -6.28
CA ILE A 160 -21.26 -18.46 -4.81
C ILE A 160 -22.63 -18.02 -4.31
N SER A 161 -22.92 -18.23 -3.03
CA SER A 161 -24.20 -17.78 -2.47
C SER A 161 -24.31 -16.25 -2.47
N GLU A 162 -25.49 -15.70 -2.73
CA GLU A 162 -25.72 -14.25 -2.71
C GLU A 162 -25.42 -13.64 -1.33
N ASP A 163 -25.66 -14.39 -0.25
CA ASP A 163 -25.37 -13.96 1.12
C ASP A 163 -23.86 -13.84 1.40
N ASP A 164 -23.03 -14.59 0.68
CA ASP A 164 -21.57 -14.54 0.81
C ASP A 164 -20.91 -13.54 -0.17
N LYS A 165 -21.67 -13.02 -1.14
CA LYS A 165 -21.14 -12.22 -2.25
C LYS A 165 -20.77 -10.80 -1.82
N PHE A 166 -21.61 -10.13 -1.05
CA PHE A 166 -21.43 -8.73 -0.68
C PHE A 166 -21.01 -8.59 0.79
N ASN A 167 -19.98 -7.77 1.02
CA ASN A 167 -19.35 -7.51 2.31
C ASN A 167 -18.99 -8.79 3.10
N PRO A 168 -18.27 -9.74 2.48
CA PRO A 168 -17.91 -11.00 3.13
C PRO A 168 -17.01 -10.77 4.35
N SER A 169 -17.37 -11.39 5.47
CA SER A 169 -16.49 -11.49 6.64
C SER A 169 -15.27 -12.37 6.35
N ASN A 170 -14.22 -12.28 7.18
CA ASN A 170 -13.04 -13.13 7.03
C ASN A 170 -13.41 -14.63 7.08
N THR A 171 -14.32 -15.01 7.98
CA THR A 171 -14.87 -16.38 8.05
C THR A 171 -15.52 -16.80 6.74
N THR A 172 -16.22 -15.88 6.06
CA THR A 172 -16.85 -16.13 4.76
C THR A 172 -15.80 -16.28 3.66
N LEU A 173 -14.79 -15.41 3.64
CA LEU A 173 -13.68 -15.52 2.70
C LEU A 173 -12.98 -16.88 2.81
N SER A 174 -12.70 -17.36 4.03
CA SER A 174 -12.06 -18.66 4.28
C SER A 174 -12.90 -19.87 3.85
N LYS A 175 -14.20 -19.71 3.56
CA LYS A 175 -15.00 -20.78 2.94
C LYS A 175 -14.58 -21.02 1.48
N TYR A 176 -14.15 -19.97 0.79
CA TYR A 176 -13.88 -19.99 -0.66
C TYR A 176 -12.40 -19.87 -1.01
N ILE A 177 -11.63 -19.17 -0.19
CA ILE A 177 -10.21 -18.90 -0.38
C ILE A 177 -9.42 -19.71 0.64
N ASP A 178 -8.55 -20.60 0.16
CA ASP A 178 -7.58 -21.28 1.01
C ASP A 178 -6.34 -20.40 1.14
N PHE A 179 -6.32 -19.56 2.18
CA PHE A 179 -5.22 -18.63 2.44
C PHE A 179 -3.86 -19.32 2.63
N ASN A 180 -3.84 -20.62 3.00
CA ASN A 180 -2.58 -21.37 3.17
C ASN A 180 -1.96 -21.81 1.83
N SER A 181 -2.71 -21.75 0.74
CA SER A 181 -2.23 -22.12 -0.61
C SER A 181 -2.15 -20.92 -1.56
N VAL A 182 -2.31 -19.70 -1.05
CA VAL A 182 -2.09 -18.47 -1.80
C VAL A 182 -0.63 -18.36 -2.19
N PHE A 183 -0.36 -18.26 -3.50
CA PHE A 183 0.99 -18.13 -4.05
C PHE A 183 1.21 -16.76 -4.71
N GLU A 184 0.14 -16.04 -5.03
CA GLU A 184 0.21 -14.66 -5.51
C GLU A 184 -0.95 -13.83 -4.95
N THR A 185 -0.65 -12.62 -4.51
CA THR A 185 -1.65 -11.59 -4.18
C THR A 185 -1.42 -10.38 -5.08
N GLN A 186 -2.45 -9.97 -5.82
CA GLN A 186 -2.44 -8.70 -6.55
C GLN A 186 -3.36 -7.70 -5.86
N LYS A 187 -2.93 -6.46 -5.74
CA LYS A 187 -3.71 -5.39 -5.11
C LYS A 187 -3.61 -4.15 -5.96
N LYS A 188 -4.76 -3.54 -6.27
CA LYS A 188 -4.81 -2.21 -6.90
C LYS A 188 -5.47 -1.22 -5.95
N TRP A 189 -4.88 -0.04 -5.84
CA TRP A 189 -5.37 1.02 -4.99
C TRP A 189 -5.05 2.39 -5.59
N SER A 190 -5.78 3.40 -5.14
CA SER A 190 -5.52 4.79 -5.46
C SER A 190 -5.53 5.65 -4.19
N ALA A 191 -4.90 6.81 -4.26
CA ALA A 191 -4.96 7.79 -3.19
C ALA A 191 -4.90 9.20 -3.76
N LYS A 192 -5.77 10.08 -3.26
CA LYS A 192 -5.99 11.42 -3.81
C LYS A 192 -5.60 12.50 -2.81
N ILE A 193 -4.70 13.41 -3.22
CA ILE A 193 -4.37 14.62 -2.45
C ILE A 193 -5.31 15.75 -2.84
N THR A 194 -5.45 15.98 -4.16
CA THR A 194 -6.31 17.00 -4.76
C THR A 194 -6.99 16.43 -6.01
N ASP A 195 -7.89 17.20 -6.63
CA ASP A 195 -8.48 16.83 -7.92
C ASP A 195 -7.48 16.64 -9.05
N THR A 196 -6.31 17.27 -8.95
CA THR A 196 -5.24 17.21 -9.96
C THR A 196 -4.06 16.34 -9.52
N THR A 197 -3.97 15.99 -8.25
CA THR A 197 -2.87 15.18 -7.70
C THR A 197 -3.40 13.91 -7.04
N HIS A 198 -3.12 12.78 -7.66
CA HIS A 198 -3.43 11.45 -7.13
C HIS A 198 -2.46 10.41 -7.67
N ILE A 199 -2.35 9.30 -6.97
CA ILE A 199 -1.58 8.14 -7.40
C ILE A 199 -2.50 6.94 -7.55
N GLU A 200 -2.26 6.12 -8.56
CA GLU A 200 -2.82 4.79 -8.75
C GLU A 200 -1.67 3.80 -8.72
N VAL A 201 -1.82 2.68 -8.03
CA VAL A 201 -0.75 1.70 -7.83
C VAL A 201 -1.33 0.29 -7.90
N GLU A 202 -0.63 -0.57 -8.63
CA GLU A 202 -0.84 -2.01 -8.64
C GLU A 202 0.40 -2.73 -8.10
N GLU A 203 0.15 -3.67 -7.20
CA GLU A 203 1.15 -4.46 -6.49
C GLU A 203 0.91 -5.94 -6.77
N SER A 204 1.97 -6.72 -7.03
CA SER A 204 1.94 -8.19 -6.96
C SER A 204 2.95 -8.65 -5.92
N ASN A 205 2.48 -9.40 -4.92
CA ASN A 205 3.29 -9.87 -3.78
C ASN A 205 4.07 -8.74 -3.09
N SER A 206 3.43 -7.58 -2.92
CA SER A 206 4.01 -6.35 -2.33
C SER A 206 5.11 -5.67 -3.16
N GLU A 207 5.34 -6.13 -4.39
CA GLU A 207 6.19 -5.44 -5.37
C GLU A 207 5.32 -4.60 -6.31
N ILE A 208 5.72 -3.35 -6.57
CA ILE A 208 5.01 -2.46 -7.48
C ILE A 208 5.17 -2.97 -8.92
N THR A 209 4.08 -3.43 -9.53
CA THR A 209 4.03 -3.86 -10.93
C THR A 209 3.64 -2.70 -11.84
N GLU A 210 2.74 -1.85 -11.39
CA GLU A 210 2.32 -0.64 -12.10
C GLU A 210 2.10 0.50 -11.11
N PHE A 211 2.45 1.72 -11.52
CA PHE A 211 1.92 2.90 -10.84
C PHE A 211 1.78 4.07 -11.80
N GLN A 212 0.89 4.98 -11.46
CA GLN A 212 0.68 6.23 -12.18
C GLN A 212 0.45 7.37 -11.19
N LEU A 213 1.36 8.33 -11.18
CA LEU A 213 1.20 9.59 -10.47
C LEU A 213 0.67 10.65 -11.45
N PHE A 214 -0.48 11.20 -11.12
CA PHE A 214 -1.00 12.42 -11.72
C PHE A 214 -0.62 13.59 -10.82
N HIS A 215 -0.03 14.62 -11.41
CA HIS A 215 0.35 15.83 -10.68
C HIS A 215 0.15 17.04 -11.59
N ASP A 216 -0.96 17.76 -11.37
CA ASP A 216 -1.38 18.88 -12.20
C ASP A 216 -1.56 18.49 -13.67
N GLU A 217 -0.72 19.00 -14.56
CA GLU A 217 -0.73 18.68 -15.99
C GLU A 217 0.26 17.55 -16.34
N LEU A 218 0.91 16.92 -15.35
CA LEU A 218 1.91 15.89 -15.58
C LEU A 218 1.38 14.50 -15.20
N ILE A 219 1.73 13.50 -16.00
CA ILE A 219 1.54 12.08 -15.70
C ILE A 219 2.90 11.40 -15.72
N PHE A 220 3.26 10.80 -14.60
CA PHE A 220 4.41 9.90 -14.50
C PHE A 220 3.89 8.49 -14.22
N ARG A 221 4.12 7.57 -15.15
CA ARG A 221 3.61 6.21 -15.06
C ARG A 221 4.70 5.20 -15.34
N CYS A 222 4.62 4.06 -14.68
CA CYS A 222 5.52 2.93 -14.91
C CYS A 222 4.72 1.63 -14.94
N HIS A 223 5.05 0.75 -15.88
CA HIS A 223 4.53 -0.61 -15.97
C HIS A 223 5.71 -1.57 -16.13
N GLU A 224 5.84 -2.53 -15.22
CA GLU A 224 6.93 -3.53 -15.20
C GLU A 224 8.35 -2.94 -15.29
N GLY A 225 8.54 -1.71 -14.81
CA GLY A 225 9.82 -1.00 -14.83
C GLY A 225 10.07 -0.11 -16.06
N ASP A 226 9.16 -0.13 -17.04
CA ASP A 226 9.14 0.81 -18.16
C ASP A 226 8.31 2.04 -17.83
N CYS A 227 8.95 3.20 -17.87
CA CYS A 227 8.41 4.45 -17.34
C CYS A 227 8.30 5.55 -18.38
N GLU A 228 7.19 6.28 -18.33
CA GLU A 228 6.89 7.39 -19.21
C GLU A 228 6.53 8.65 -18.43
N CYS A 229 6.91 9.80 -19.01
CA CYS A 229 6.53 11.13 -18.55
C CYS A 229 5.72 11.82 -19.65
N LYS A 230 4.48 12.21 -19.36
CA LYS A 230 3.60 12.88 -20.33
C LYS A 230 2.98 14.14 -19.73
N ILE A 231 2.70 15.10 -20.59
CA ILE A 231 1.80 16.21 -20.26
C ILE A 231 0.38 15.71 -20.55
N LYS A 232 -0.55 15.97 -19.65
CA LYS A 232 -1.97 15.65 -19.78
C LYS A 232 -2.56 16.53 -20.87
N ASP A 233 -3.06 15.90 -21.93
CA ASP A 233 -3.73 16.58 -23.05
C ASP A 233 -5.05 17.25 -22.61
#